data_AF-A0A822DWB4-F1
#
_entry.id   AF-A0A822DWB4-F1
#
_cell.length_a   1.000
_cell.length_b   1.000
_cell.length_c   1.000
_cell.angle_alpha   90.00
_cell.angle_beta   90.00
_cell.angle_gamma   90.00
#
_symmetry.space_group_name_H-M   'P 1'
#
loop_
_entity.id
_entity.type
_entity.pdbx_description
1 polymer ?
#
loop_
_entity_poly.entity_id
_entity_poly.type
_entity_poly.pdbx_seq_one_letter_code
_entity_poly.pdbx_strand_id
1 'polypeptide(L)'
;FNACAGLANDRAIKIGKTLLNKIPQNFQNDNVIWNSVIHMLMKFGDIQSAENVFQSIQRKDIITYGALMKGYVENQMSEKALDLFEQIELNLNNVAYTIVFKACAELANDRAMKIGKTLLNKIPQNFRNDNIVLTSAMHMLMKFGDIKNAENVFQSIQKKDIITYGALMKGYVENQMSEKALDLFEQIELDLNNFAYTIV
;
A
#
# COMPACT_ATOMS: atom_id res chain seq x y z
N PHE A 1 -10.00 -21.94 17.52
CA PHE A 1 -9.70 -21.19 16.28
C PHE A 1 -8.30 -20.57 16.28
N ASN A 2 -7.86 -19.83 17.31
CA ASN A 2 -6.51 -19.23 17.34
C ASN A 2 -5.33 -20.23 17.35
N ALA A 3 -5.46 -21.39 17.99
CA ALA A 3 -4.39 -22.39 18.02
C ALA A 3 -4.13 -23.04 16.63
N CYS A 4 -5.18 -23.31 15.85
CA CYS A 4 -5.04 -23.87 14.50
C CYS A 4 -4.43 -22.85 13.52
N ALA A 5 -4.77 -21.57 13.68
CA ALA A 5 -4.15 -20.48 12.90
C ALA A 5 -2.67 -20.33 13.23
N GLY A 6 -2.29 -20.39 14.52
CA GLY A 6 -0.87 -20.40 14.94
C GLY A 6 -0.08 -21.56 14.34
N LEU A 7 -0.62 -22.78 14.42
CA LEU A 7 0.02 -23.97 13.83
C LEU A 7 0.17 -23.89 12.30
N ALA A 8 -0.80 -23.30 11.60
CA ALA A 8 -0.72 -23.09 10.16
C ALA A 8 0.38 -22.06 9.80
N ASN A 9 0.51 -21.00 10.59
CA ASN A 9 1.57 -19.99 10.43
C ASN A 9 2.96 -20.60 10.67
N ASP A 10 3.13 -21.35 11.75
CA ASP A 10 4.40 -22.02 12.08
C ASP A 10 4.84 -22.99 10.99
N ARG A 11 3.89 -23.76 10.43
CA ARG A 11 4.17 -24.67 9.32
C ARG A 11 4.61 -23.91 8.07
N ALA A 12 3.93 -22.81 7.73
CA ALA A 12 4.27 -22.01 6.56
C ALA A 12 5.65 -21.34 6.70
N ILE A 13 5.98 -20.80 7.87
CA ILE A 13 7.30 -20.25 8.18
C ILE A 13 8.37 -21.33 8.05
N LYS A 14 8.13 -22.52 8.62
CA LYS A 14 9.07 -23.66 8.53
C LYS A 14 9.32 -24.08 7.08
N ILE A 15 8.27 -24.10 6.25
CA ILE A 15 8.40 -24.37 4.81
C ILE A 15 9.25 -23.27 4.15
N GLY A 16 8.96 -21.99 4.39
CA GLY A 16 9.76 -20.87 3.87
C GLY A 16 11.24 -20.98 4.22
N LYS A 17 11.56 -21.24 5.48
CA LYS A 17 12.94 -21.46 5.95
C LYS A 17 13.61 -22.69 5.34
N THR A 18 12.84 -23.76 5.12
CA THR A 18 13.38 -24.96 4.47
C THR A 18 13.66 -24.71 2.99
N LEU A 19 12.80 -23.95 2.31
CA LEU A 19 12.99 -23.56 0.93
C LEU A 19 14.23 -22.70 0.77
N LEU A 20 14.48 -21.76 1.68
CA LEU A 20 15.71 -20.94 1.72
C LEU A 20 16.99 -21.78 1.62
N ASN A 21 17.08 -22.83 2.45
CA ASN A 21 18.25 -23.72 2.47
C ASN A 21 18.38 -24.61 1.23
N LYS A 22 17.34 -24.67 0.39
CA LYS A 22 17.28 -25.49 -0.83
C LYS A 22 17.32 -24.66 -2.11
N ILE A 23 17.44 -23.32 -2.02
CA ILE A 23 17.58 -22.46 -3.20
C ILE A 23 18.89 -22.86 -3.92
N PRO A 24 18.82 -23.34 -5.16
CA PRO A 24 20.02 -23.72 -5.90
C PRO A 24 20.92 -22.50 -6.13
N GLN A 25 22.24 -22.70 -6.22
CA GLN A 25 23.21 -21.59 -6.32
C GLN A 25 22.94 -20.64 -7.49
N ASN A 26 22.45 -21.16 -8.63
CA ASN A 26 22.12 -20.36 -9.80
C ASN A 26 20.93 -19.40 -9.59
N PHE A 27 20.13 -19.61 -8.54
CA PHE A 27 18.99 -18.76 -8.18
C PHE A 27 19.29 -17.81 -7.02
N GLN A 28 20.50 -17.83 -6.45
CA GLN A 28 20.84 -16.94 -5.33
C GLN A 28 20.85 -15.45 -5.69
N ASN A 29 20.95 -15.11 -6.97
CA ASN A 29 20.86 -13.73 -7.45
C ASN A 29 19.47 -13.36 -7.99
N ASP A 30 18.48 -14.24 -7.85
CA ASP A 30 17.13 -14.00 -8.34
C ASP A 30 16.27 -13.31 -7.27
N ASN A 31 16.12 -11.99 -7.41
CA ASN A 31 15.29 -11.19 -6.51
C ASN A 31 13.82 -11.67 -6.47
N VAL A 32 13.30 -12.31 -7.52
CA VAL A 32 11.90 -12.80 -7.52
C VAL A 32 11.69 -13.85 -6.44
N ILE A 33 12.64 -14.76 -6.28
CA ILE A 33 12.58 -15.80 -5.25
C ILE A 33 12.71 -15.18 -3.86
N TRP A 34 13.68 -14.29 -3.68
CA TRP A 34 13.88 -13.63 -2.39
C TRP A 34 12.71 -12.75 -1.97
N ASN A 35 12.13 -12.00 -2.90
CA ASN A 35 10.94 -11.16 -2.66
C ASN A 35 9.74 -12.02 -2.26
N SER A 36 9.59 -13.20 -2.87
CA SER A 36 8.54 -14.18 -2.51
C SER A 36 8.73 -14.73 -1.10
N VAL A 37 9.97 -15.01 -0.70
CA VAL A 37 10.28 -15.48 0.66
C VAL A 37 10.06 -14.38 1.69
N ILE A 38 10.52 -13.14 1.43
CA ILE A 38 10.25 -11.99 2.29
C ILE A 38 8.73 -11.83 2.48
N HIS A 39 7.97 -11.84 1.38
CA HIS A 39 6.52 -11.72 1.46
C HIS A 39 5.89 -12.84 2.30
N MET A 40 6.31 -14.09 2.11
CA MET A 40 5.81 -15.23 2.89
C MET A 40 6.10 -15.04 4.40
N LEU A 41 7.35 -14.72 4.75
CA LEU A 41 7.75 -14.57 6.15
C LEU A 41 7.00 -13.42 6.83
N MET A 42 6.90 -12.27 6.16
CA MET A 42 6.14 -11.11 6.67
C MET A 42 4.65 -11.43 6.82
N LYS A 43 4.05 -12.15 5.87
CA LYS A 43 2.63 -12.53 5.91
C LYS A 43 2.29 -13.40 7.12
N PHE A 44 3.23 -14.20 7.61
CA PHE A 44 3.06 -15.06 8.79
C PHE A 44 3.68 -14.50 10.06
N GLY A 45 4.17 -13.25 10.03
CA GLY A 45 4.68 -12.53 11.21
C GLY A 45 6.12 -12.86 11.62
N ASP A 46 6.88 -13.64 10.84
CA ASP A 46 8.31 -13.87 11.10
C ASP A 46 9.16 -12.74 10.54
N ILE A 47 8.98 -11.56 11.13
CA ILE A 47 9.59 -10.30 10.71
C ILE A 47 11.12 -10.38 10.76
N GLN A 48 11.68 -10.97 11.81
CA GLN A 48 13.13 -11.07 11.99
C GLN A 48 13.78 -11.89 10.87
N SER A 49 13.17 -13.01 10.48
CA SER A 49 13.72 -13.82 9.39
C SER A 49 13.59 -13.11 8.05
N ALA A 50 12.50 -12.37 7.82
CA ALA A 50 12.34 -11.56 6.60
C ALA A 50 13.40 -10.46 6.51
N GLU A 51 13.68 -9.76 7.62
CA GLU A 51 14.75 -8.76 7.72
C GLU A 51 16.13 -9.39 7.44
N ASN A 52 16.42 -10.57 8.00
CA ASN A 52 17.68 -11.29 7.75
C ASN A 52 17.84 -11.67 6.27
N VAL A 53 16.77 -12.19 5.65
CA VAL A 53 16.76 -12.50 4.22
C VAL A 53 17.00 -11.25 3.40
N PHE A 54 16.28 -10.16 3.69
CA PHE A 54 16.47 -8.88 3.02
C PHE A 54 17.93 -8.42 3.11
N GLN A 55 18.56 -8.48 4.28
CA GLN A 55 19.96 -8.10 4.45
C GLN A 55 20.92 -8.97 3.62
N SER A 56 20.64 -10.26 3.45
CA SER A 56 21.46 -11.17 2.65
C SER A 56 21.44 -10.92 1.13
N ILE A 57 20.44 -10.18 0.62
CA ILE A 57 20.34 -9.87 -0.82
C ILE A 57 21.39 -8.81 -1.18
N GLN A 58 22.36 -9.18 -2.02
CA GLN A 58 23.46 -8.29 -2.41
C GLN A 58 22.99 -7.08 -3.22
N ARG A 59 22.07 -7.28 -4.17
CA ARG A 59 21.55 -6.23 -5.06
C ARG A 59 20.03 -6.14 -4.97
N LYS A 60 19.56 -5.29 -4.06
CA LYS A 60 18.14 -5.04 -3.84
C LYS A 60 17.62 -4.12 -4.94
N ASP A 61 16.51 -4.47 -5.55
CA ASP A 61 15.75 -3.58 -6.43
C ASP A 61 14.56 -2.97 -5.69
N ILE A 62 13.83 -2.08 -6.35
CA ILE A 62 12.66 -1.41 -5.76
C ILE A 62 11.55 -2.40 -5.37
N ILE A 63 11.47 -3.56 -6.02
CA ILE A 63 10.49 -4.60 -5.69
C ILE A 63 10.89 -5.28 -4.38
N THR A 64 12.20 -5.50 -4.14
CA THR A 64 12.72 -6.01 -2.86
C THR A 64 12.44 -5.08 -1.70
N TYR A 65 12.69 -3.77 -1.86
CA TYR A 65 12.31 -2.78 -0.85
C TYR A 65 10.78 -2.76 -0.63
N GLY A 66 10.01 -2.75 -1.72
CA GLY A 66 8.55 -2.77 -1.68
C GLY A 66 7.98 -3.99 -0.96
N ALA A 67 8.57 -5.18 -1.14
CA ALA A 67 8.15 -6.40 -0.45
C ALA A 67 8.29 -6.28 1.07
N LEU A 68 9.43 -5.78 1.56
CA LEU A 68 9.66 -5.61 3.00
C LEU A 68 8.82 -4.46 3.57
N MET A 69 8.77 -3.30 2.89
CA MET A 69 7.93 -2.17 3.30
C MET A 69 6.45 -2.56 3.40
N LYS A 70 5.92 -3.27 2.40
CA LYS A 70 4.54 -3.78 2.41
C LYS A 70 4.31 -4.69 3.61
N GLY A 71 5.26 -5.59 3.86
CA GLY A 71 5.21 -6.47 5.02
C GLY A 71 5.14 -5.70 6.34
N TYR A 72 5.93 -4.64 6.50
CA TYR A 72 5.89 -3.81 7.71
C TYR A 72 4.53 -3.15 7.90
N VAL A 73 3.97 -2.55 6.84
CA VAL A 73 2.63 -1.95 6.86
C VAL A 73 1.56 -2.98 7.24
N GLU A 74 1.59 -4.18 6.65
CA GLU A 74 0.63 -5.25 6.97
C GLU A 74 0.77 -5.79 8.41
N ASN A 75 1.94 -5.65 9.03
CA ASN A 75 2.21 -6.03 10.41
C ASN A 75 2.13 -4.84 11.40
N GLN A 76 1.50 -3.72 11.02
CA GLN A 76 1.31 -2.53 11.87
C GLN A 76 2.64 -1.88 12.32
N MET A 77 3.70 -2.03 11.51
CA MET A 77 5.03 -1.47 11.74
C MET A 77 5.35 -0.33 10.77
N SER A 78 4.40 0.54 10.50
CA SER A 78 4.48 1.54 9.43
C SER A 78 5.63 2.55 9.61
N GLU A 79 6.10 2.77 10.84
CA GLU A 79 7.31 3.57 11.10
C GLU A 79 8.55 2.92 10.45
N LYS A 80 8.75 1.60 10.60
CA LYS A 80 9.84 0.86 9.94
C LYS A 80 9.72 0.91 8.42
N ALA A 81 8.49 0.94 7.88
CA ALA A 81 8.28 1.08 6.45
C ALA A 81 8.76 2.44 5.94
N LEU A 82 8.52 3.52 6.69
CA LEU A 82 9.00 4.85 6.35
C LEU A 82 10.51 5.00 6.55
N ASP A 83 11.07 4.41 7.61
CA ASP A 83 12.53 4.36 7.83
C ASP A 83 13.25 3.65 6.68
N LEU A 84 12.66 2.56 6.17
CA LEU A 84 13.20 1.83 5.03
C LEU A 84 13.04 2.63 3.72
N PHE A 85 11.90 3.31 3.54
CA PHE A 85 11.64 4.16 2.39
C PHE A 85 12.68 5.30 2.27
N GLU A 86 13.05 5.94 3.37
CA GLU A 86 14.03 7.03 3.37
C GLU A 86 15.46 6.57 3.02
N GLN A 87 15.75 5.27 3.09
CA GLN A 87 17.02 4.68 2.66
C GLN A 87 17.07 4.37 1.15
N ILE A 88 15.95 4.53 0.43
CA ILE A 88 15.87 4.19 -1.00
C ILE A 88 16.46 5.32 -1.84
N GLU A 89 17.58 5.03 -2.51
CA GLU A 89 18.19 5.91 -3.52
C GLU A 89 17.72 5.60 -4.96
N LEU A 90 16.80 4.64 -5.11
CA LEU A 90 16.26 4.19 -6.39
C LEU A 90 15.01 4.97 -6.81
N ASN A 91 14.71 4.95 -8.11
CA ASN A 91 13.42 5.41 -8.61
C ASN A 91 12.30 4.51 -8.10
N LEU A 92 11.32 5.12 -7.44
CA LEU A 92 10.13 4.42 -6.98
C LEU A 92 9.25 4.00 -8.15
N ASN A 93 8.65 2.82 -8.05
CA ASN A 93 7.54 2.42 -8.90
C ASN A 93 6.20 2.80 -8.23
N ASN A 94 5.10 2.67 -8.98
CA ASN A 94 3.75 2.95 -8.49
C ASN A 94 3.40 2.18 -7.20
N VAL A 95 3.81 0.91 -7.10
CA VAL A 95 3.58 0.08 -5.90
C VAL A 95 4.24 0.69 -4.66
N ALA A 96 5.49 1.14 -4.77
CA ALA A 96 6.20 1.79 -3.66
C ALA A 96 5.50 3.09 -3.22
N TYR A 97 5.02 3.91 -4.16
CA TYR A 97 4.20 5.09 -3.83
C TYR A 97 2.97 4.71 -3.00
N THR A 98 2.20 3.71 -3.44
CA THR A 98 1.00 3.25 -2.73
C THR A 98 1.32 2.75 -1.32
N ILE A 99 2.42 2.00 -1.15
CA ILE A 99 2.83 1.49 0.17
C ILE A 99 3.18 2.65 1.11
N VAL A 100 3.95 3.64 0.63
CA VAL A 100 4.36 4.79 1.46
C VAL A 100 3.16 5.66 1.83
N PHE A 101 2.23 5.91 0.90
CA PHE A 101 0.99 6.63 1.23
C PHE A 101 0.15 5.89 2.27
N LYS A 102 0.03 4.57 2.15
CA LYS A 102 -0.66 3.74 3.15
C LYS A 102 0.04 3.81 4.52
N ALA A 103 1.36 3.68 4.56
CA ALA A 103 2.14 3.81 5.79
C ALA A 103 1.93 5.18 6.46
N CYS A 104 1.93 6.26 5.65
CA CYS A 104 1.66 7.60 6.16
C CYS A 104 0.25 7.73 6.75
N ALA A 105 -0.75 7.16 6.06
CA ALA A 105 -2.15 7.17 6.47
C ALA A 105 -2.38 6.41 7.79
N GLU A 106 -1.65 5.31 8.02
CA GLU A 106 -1.73 4.52 9.26
C GLU A 106 -1.05 5.19 10.45
N LEU A 107 0.05 5.91 10.23
CA LEU A 107 0.77 6.62 11.28
C LEU A 107 0.09 7.91 11.72
N ALA A 108 -0.52 8.64 10.77
CA ALA A 108 -1.28 9.86 11.01
C ALA A 108 -0.56 10.89 11.92
N ASN A 109 0.77 11.02 11.80
CA ASN A 109 1.62 11.95 12.55
C ASN A 109 2.31 12.98 11.63
N ASP A 110 2.95 14.00 12.21
CA ASP A 110 3.56 15.11 11.46
C ASP A 110 4.67 14.66 10.50
N ARG A 111 5.47 13.66 10.89
CA ARG A 111 6.53 13.09 10.03
C ARG A 111 5.90 12.47 8.79
N ALA A 112 4.90 11.61 8.98
CA ALA A 112 4.15 10.96 7.91
C ALA A 112 3.46 11.98 7.00
N MET A 113 2.89 13.06 7.54
CA MET A 113 2.30 14.13 6.74
C MET A 113 3.34 14.79 5.82
N LYS A 114 4.52 15.12 6.36
CA LYS A 114 5.61 15.75 5.60
C LYS A 114 6.12 14.85 4.48
N ILE A 115 6.32 13.57 4.77
CA ILE A 115 6.74 12.56 3.79
C ILE A 115 5.67 12.43 2.70
N GLY A 116 4.41 12.21 3.09
CA GLY A 116 3.29 12.04 2.17
C GLY A 116 3.09 13.23 1.23
N LYS A 117 3.11 14.47 1.75
CA LYS A 117 2.98 15.68 0.92
C LYS A 117 4.15 15.86 -0.04
N THR A 118 5.38 15.59 0.43
CA THR A 118 6.57 15.64 -0.43
C THR A 118 6.49 14.62 -1.55
N LEU A 119 6.04 13.40 -1.23
CA LEU A 119 5.89 12.32 -2.19
C LEU A 119 4.80 12.62 -3.22
N LEU A 120 3.65 13.15 -2.78
CA LEU A 120 2.55 13.58 -3.65
C LEU A 120 3.02 14.60 -4.71
N ASN A 121 3.81 15.59 -4.31
CA ASN A 121 4.34 16.60 -5.23
C ASN A 121 5.39 16.04 -6.21
N LYS A 122 5.99 14.90 -5.89
CA LYS A 122 7.00 14.22 -6.70
C LYS A 122 6.44 13.11 -7.58
N ILE A 123 5.12 12.87 -7.58
CA ILE A 123 4.51 11.85 -8.45
C ILE A 123 4.87 12.14 -9.92
N PRO A 124 5.59 11.22 -10.59
CA PRO A 124 5.99 11.36 -11.98
C PRO A 124 4.78 11.37 -12.91
N GLN A 125 4.92 12.01 -14.08
CA GLN A 125 3.81 12.20 -15.02
C GLN A 125 3.11 10.88 -15.41
N ASN A 126 3.87 9.79 -15.57
CA ASN A 126 3.31 8.48 -15.93
C ASN A 126 2.48 7.84 -14.80
N PHE A 127 2.61 8.28 -13.55
CA PHE A 127 1.78 7.82 -12.42
C PHE A 127 0.65 8.78 -12.06
N ARG A 128 0.55 9.94 -12.72
CA ARG A 128 -0.58 10.87 -12.52
C ARG A 128 -1.90 10.38 -13.10
N ASN A 129 -1.88 9.28 -13.85
CA ASN A 129 -3.08 8.57 -14.30
C ASN A 129 -3.21 7.19 -13.64
N ASP A 130 -2.34 6.85 -12.68
CA ASP A 130 -2.45 5.60 -11.93
C ASP A 130 -3.47 5.77 -10.81
N ASN A 131 -4.67 5.23 -11.03
CA ASN A 131 -5.77 5.29 -10.08
C ASN A 131 -5.39 4.76 -8.69
N ILE A 132 -4.57 3.71 -8.61
CA ILE A 132 -4.20 3.10 -7.32
C ILE A 132 -3.31 4.06 -6.54
N VAL A 133 -2.33 4.67 -7.21
CA VAL A 133 -1.47 5.69 -6.61
C VAL A 133 -2.29 6.88 -6.13
N LEU A 134 -3.15 7.44 -6.99
CA LEU A 134 -3.94 8.62 -6.64
C LEU A 134 -4.98 8.34 -5.54
N THR A 135 -5.66 7.19 -5.57
CA THR A 135 -6.60 6.80 -4.52
C THR A 135 -5.89 6.59 -3.19
N SER A 136 -4.66 6.04 -3.19
CA SER A 136 -3.86 5.91 -1.96
C SER A 136 -3.39 7.26 -1.42
N ALA A 137 -3.00 8.20 -2.28
CA ALA A 137 -2.65 9.55 -1.89
C ALA A 137 -3.86 10.33 -1.33
N MET A 138 -5.02 10.20 -1.98
CA MET A 138 -6.29 10.77 -1.51
C MET A 138 -6.66 10.24 -0.12
N HIS A 139 -6.62 8.92 0.08
CA HIS A 139 -6.90 8.32 1.40
C HIS A 139 -5.94 8.83 2.47
N MET A 140 -4.64 8.96 2.15
CA MET A 140 -3.65 9.56 3.04
C MET A 140 -4.02 11.00 3.43
N LEU A 141 -4.41 11.84 2.46
CA LEU A 141 -4.85 13.22 2.73
C LEU A 141 -6.10 13.28 3.62
N MET A 142 -7.07 12.38 3.39
CA MET A 142 -8.27 12.28 4.24
C MET A 142 -7.90 11.91 5.68
N LYS A 143 -6.90 11.03 5.89
CA LYS A 143 -6.41 10.71 7.25
C LYS A 143 -5.78 11.88 7.98
N PHE A 144 -5.19 12.84 7.25
CA PHE A 144 -4.67 14.07 7.82
C PHE A 144 -5.70 15.20 7.91
N GLY A 145 -6.96 14.96 7.53
CA GLY A 145 -8.01 15.99 7.48
C GLY A 145 -7.81 17.04 6.39
N ASP A 146 -6.91 16.80 5.43
CA ASP A 146 -6.68 17.70 4.30
C ASP A 146 -7.70 17.43 3.18
N ILE A 147 -8.98 17.61 3.53
CA ILE A 147 -10.15 17.25 2.73
C ILE A 147 -10.11 17.93 1.36
N LYS A 148 -9.75 19.22 1.33
CA LYS A 148 -9.71 20.00 0.08
C LYS A 148 -8.70 19.42 -0.92
N ASN A 149 -7.50 19.07 -0.47
CA ASN A 149 -6.53 18.46 -1.38
C ASN A 149 -6.92 17.04 -1.77
N ALA A 150 -7.56 16.28 -0.88
CA ALA A 150 -8.10 14.96 -1.21
C ALA A 150 -9.16 15.04 -2.31
N GLU A 151 -10.09 15.99 -2.23
CA GLU A 151 -11.11 16.26 -3.26
C GLU A 151 -10.47 16.67 -4.60
N ASN A 152 -9.42 17.50 -4.58
CA ASN A 152 -8.67 17.85 -5.79
C ASN A 152 -8.03 16.63 -6.45
N VAL A 153 -7.41 15.74 -5.64
CA VAL A 153 -6.85 14.48 -6.14
C VAL A 153 -7.95 13.61 -6.73
N PHE A 154 -9.08 13.46 -6.04
CA PHE A 154 -10.23 12.71 -6.54
C PHE A 154 -10.72 13.23 -7.90
N GLN A 155 -10.87 14.54 -8.04
CA GLN A 155 -11.29 15.16 -9.31
C GLN A 155 -10.31 14.86 -10.45
N SER A 156 -9.00 14.82 -10.15
CA SER A 156 -7.96 14.52 -11.15
C SER A 156 -7.96 13.06 -11.65
N ILE A 157 -8.58 12.13 -10.92
CA ILE A 157 -8.68 10.71 -11.32
C ILE A 157 -9.60 10.59 -12.53
N GLN A 158 -9.05 10.18 -13.68
CA GLN A 158 -9.78 10.10 -14.94
C GLN A 158 -10.89 9.04 -14.92
N LYS A 159 -10.59 7.85 -14.39
CA LYS A 159 -11.54 6.73 -14.31
C LYS A 159 -11.74 6.31 -12.87
N LYS A 160 -12.71 6.91 -12.19
CA LYS A 160 -13.04 6.55 -10.81
C LYS A 160 -13.73 5.19 -10.80
N ASP A 161 -13.30 4.31 -9.90
CA ASP A 161 -13.91 3.01 -9.67
C ASP A 161 -14.53 2.94 -8.27
N ILE A 162 -15.22 1.84 -7.98
CA ILE A 162 -15.88 1.63 -6.68
C ILE A 162 -14.90 1.74 -5.49
N ILE A 163 -13.62 1.40 -5.71
CA ILE A 163 -12.57 1.51 -4.68
C ILE A 163 -12.27 2.98 -4.41
N THR A 164 -12.17 3.80 -5.45
CA THR A 164 -11.92 5.24 -5.37
C THR A 164 -13.07 5.96 -4.66
N TYR A 165 -14.32 5.71 -5.06
CA TYR A 165 -15.49 6.28 -4.39
C TYR A 165 -15.61 5.82 -2.93
N GLY A 166 -15.45 4.52 -2.68
CA GLY A 166 -15.49 3.96 -1.33
C GLY A 166 -14.43 4.55 -0.40
N ALA A 167 -13.22 4.80 -0.91
CA ALA A 167 -12.16 5.45 -0.16
C ALA A 167 -12.51 6.91 0.21
N LEU A 168 -13.08 7.69 -0.72
CA LEU A 168 -13.49 9.07 -0.45
C LEU A 168 -14.66 9.13 0.53
N MET A 169 -15.70 8.31 0.32
CA MET A 169 -16.84 8.20 1.24
C MET A 169 -16.40 7.85 2.66
N LYS A 170 -15.54 6.83 2.79
CA LYS A 170 -14.96 6.45 4.08
C LYS A 170 -14.21 7.62 4.72
N GLY A 171 -13.40 8.33 3.94
CA GLY A 171 -12.69 9.52 4.40
C GLY A 171 -13.64 10.60 4.93
N TYR A 172 -14.75 10.88 4.25
CA TYR A 172 -15.74 11.85 4.73
C TYR A 172 -16.36 11.43 6.06
N VAL A 173 -16.74 10.16 6.20
CA VAL A 173 -17.29 9.63 7.45
C VAL A 173 -16.29 9.76 8.60
N GLU A 174 -15.02 9.40 8.38
CA GLU A 174 -13.96 9.53 9.39
C GLU A 174 -13.66 10.98 9.77
N ASN A 175 -13.92 11.94 8.86
CA ASN A 175 -13.80 13.38 9.09
C ASN A 175 -15.14 14.04 9.52
N GLN A 176 -16.15 13.26 9.92
CA GLN A 176 -17.45 13.75 10.40
C GLN A 176 -18.22 14.59 9.36
N MET A 177 -18.00 14.34 8.07
CA MET A 177 -18.68 15.00 6.95
C MET A 177 -19.75 14.09 6.33
N SER A 178 -20.69 13.62 7.15
CA SER A 178 -21.68 12.63 6.73
C SER A 178 -22.57 13.09 5.57
N GLU A 179 -22.91 14.38 5.49
CA GLU A 179 -23.68 14.95 4.38
C GLU A 179 -22.95 14.75 3.04
N LYS A 180 -21.68 15.13 2.95
CA LYS A 180 -20.87 14.90 1.74
C LYS A 180 -20.74 13.42 1.35
N ALA A 181 -20.72 12.53 2.34
CA ALA A 181 -20.71 11.10 2.08
C ALA A 181 -22.02 10.60 1.46
N LEU A 182 -23.16 11.14 1.91
CA LEU A 182 -24.48 10.84 1.35
C LEU A 182 -24.65 11.44 -0.04
N ASP A 183 -24.26 12.71 -0.24
CA ASP A 183 -24.29 13.37 -1.55
C ASP A 183 -23.50 12.57 -2.59
N LEU A 184 -22.31 12.08 -2.20
CA LEU A 184 -21.47 11.26 -3.06
C LEU A 184 -22.11 9.90 -3.37
N PHE A 185 -22.80 9.29 -2.41
CA PHE A 185 -23.53 8.03 -2.61
C PHE A 185 -24.69 8.20 -3.59
N GLU A 186 -25.51 9.23 -3.40
CA GLU A 186 -26.63 9.55 -4.28
C GLU A 186 -26.16 9.83 -5.71
N GLN A 187 -25.04 10.55 -5.86
CA GLN A 187 -24.43 10.78 -7.18
C GLN A 187 -24.06 9.46 -7.89
N ILE A 188 -23.47 8.51 -7.17
CA ILE A 188 -23.09 7.20 -7.74
C ILE A 188 -24.33 6.43 -8.17
N GLU A 189 -25.40 6.41 -7.37
CA GLU A 189 -26.65 5.74 -7.71
C GLU A 189 -27.29 6.34 -8.97
N LEU A 190 -27.31 7.67 -9.08
CA LEU A 190 -27.82 8.37 -10.26
C LEU A 190 -27.01 8.03 -11.52
N ASP A 191 -25.68 8.03 -11.42
CA ASP A 191 -24.80 7.69 -12.54
C ASP A 191 -25.04 6.23 -12.99
N LEU A 192 -25.06 5.27 -12.06
CA LEU A 192 -25.32 3.86 -12.35
C LEU A 192 -26.69 3.63 -13.01
N ASN A 193 -27.72 4.31 -12.51
CA ASN A 193 -29.07 4.22 -13.06
C ASN A 193 -29.10 4.81 -14.49
N ASN A 194 -28.45 5.95 -14.72
CA ASN A 194 -28.38 6.55 -16.05
C ASN A 194 -27.72 5.62 -17.09
N PHE A 195 -26.67 4.88 -16.71
CA PHE A 195 -26.05 3.88 -17.60
C PHE A 195 -26.95 2.68 -17.88
N ALA A 196 -27.80 2.27 -16.94
CA ALA A 196 -28.77 1.20 -17.15
C ALA A 196 -29.88 1.59 -18.14
N TYR A 197 -30.29 2.86 -18.16
CA TYR A 197 -31.30 3.36 -19.10
C TYR A 197 -30.77 3.64 -20.52
N THR A 198 -29.44 3.75 -20.72
CA THR A 198 -28.88 3.98 -22.06
C THR A 198 -28.68 2.69 -22.89
N ILE A 199 -28.90 1.52 -22.28
CA ILE A 199 -28.71 0.19 -22.90
C ILE A 199 -30.06 -0.46 -23.31
N VAL A 200 -31.19 0.23 -23.11
CA VAL A 200 -32.53 -0.21 -23.54
C VAL A 200 -32.99 0.56 -24.77
#